data_AF-A0AAD9MYE7-F1
#
_entry.id   AF-A0AAD9MYE7-F1
#
_cell.length_a   1.000
_cell.length_b   1.000
_cell.length_c   1.000
_cell.angle_alpha   90.00
_cell.angle_beta   90.00
_cell.angle_gamma   90.00
#
_symmetry.space_group_name_H-M   'P 1'
#
loop_
_entity.id
_entity.type
_entity.pdbx_description
1 polymer ?
#
loop_
_entity_poly.entity_id
_entity_poly.type
_entity_poly.pdbx_seq_one_letter_code
_entity_poly.pdbx_strand_id
1 'polypeptide(L)'
;MKTDLDSRAVTVMQDGWSDIHNTPVIAGSVHTGDSYFISAIETGNNKETADYCATFTRDTMKIAAESFGCNVTVVVTGNEKKMDSMGKI
;
A
#
# COMPACT_ATOMS: atom_id res chain seq x y z
N MET A 1 -0.97 -16.08 -7.90
CA MET A 1 -1.33 -14.84 -7.18
C MET A 1 -2.83 -14.73 -6.91
N LYS A 2 -3.72 -14.64 -7.91
CA LYS A 2 -5.18 -14.55 -7.67
C LYS A 2 -5.73 -15.73 -6.84
N THR A 3 -5.41 -16.96 -7.23
CA THR A 3 -5.79 -18.17 -6.49
C THR A 3 -5.17 -18.27 -5.09
N ASP A 4 -4.04 -17.60 -4.87
CA ASP A 4 -3.26 -17.73 -3.63
C ASP A 4 -3.74 -16.74 -2.56
N LEU A 5 -4.40 -15.67 -2.99
CA LEU A 5 -4.90 -14.59 -2.15
C LEU A 5 -6.42 -14.60 -1.98
N ASP A 6 -7.15 -15.31 -2.85
CA ASP A 6 -8.61 -15.35 -2.83
C ASP A 6 -9.16 -15.80 -1.46
N SER A 7 -10.12 -15.04 -0.94
CA SER A 7 -10.73 -15.23 0.39
C SER A 7 -9.75 -15.23 1.59
N ARG A 8 -8.46 -14.90 1.39
CA ARG A 8 -7.50 -14.78 2.50
C ARG A 8 -7.57 -13.43 3.17
N ALA A 9 -7.33 -13.42 4.48
CA ALA A 9 -7.00 -12.21 5.21
C ALA A 9 -5.55 -11.81 4.92
N VAL A 10 -5.33 -10.56 4.51
CA VAL A 10 -4.01 -10.07 4.08
C VAL A 10 -3.63 -8.79 4.82
N THR A 11 -2.33 -8.60 4.97
CA THR A 11 -1.75 -7.32 5.43
C THR A 11 -1.27 -6.53 4.23
N VAL A 12 -1.71 -5.28 4.09
CA VAL A 12 -1.11 -4.32 3.15
C VAL A 12 0.12 -3.70 3.80
N MET A 13 1.25 -3.72 3.10
CA MET A 13 2.46 -3.00 3.48
C MET A 13 2.72 -1.88 2.49
N GLN A 14 2.81 -0.65 3.01
CA GLN A 14 3.19 0.54 2.28
C GLN A 14 4.59 0.96 2.68
N ASP A 15 5.45 1.16 1.69
CA ASP A 15 6.81 1.66 1.88
C ASP A 15 7.06 2.87 0.97
N GLY A 16 7.99 3.74 1.36
CA GLY A 16 8.33 4.95 0.63
C GLY A 16 9.84 5.21 0.67
N TRP A 17 10.41 5.56 -0.48
CA TRP A 17 11.83 5.87 -0.61
C TRP A 17 12.06 6.97 -1.66
N SER A 18 13.29 7.46 -1.74
CA SER A 18 13.72 8.34 -2.83
C SER A 18 14.63 7.57 -3.79
N ASP A 19 14.43 7.74 -5.09
CA ASP A 19 15.31 7.18 -6.11
C ASP A 19 16.68 7.89 -6.14
N ILE A 20 17.55 7.49 -7.07
CA ILE A 20 18.89 8.09 -7.25
C ILE A 20 18.86 9.56 -7.70
N HIS A 21 17.72 10.06 -8.13
CA HIS A 21 17.47 11.43 -8.56
C HIS A 21 16.72 12.26 -7.50
N ASN A 22 16.52 11.70 -6.30
CA ASN A 22 15.70 12.26 -5.21
C ASN A 22 14.22 12.41 -5.55
N THR A 23 13.70 11.62 -6.48
CA THR A 23 12.26 11.51 -6.76
C THR A 23 11.61 10.63 -5.70
N PRO A 24 10.58 11.10 -5.00
CA PRO A 24 9.85 10.28 -4.04
C PRO A 24 9.04 9.18 -4.75
N VAL A 25 9.08 7.98 -4.20
CA VAL A 25 8.39 6.78 -4.70
C VAL A 25 7.66 6.12 -3.54
N ILE A 26 6.40 5.74 -3.78
CA ILE A 26 5.59 4.95 -2.85
C ILE A 26 5.23 3.61 -3.47
N ALA A 27 5.30 2.54 -2.68
CA ALA A 27 4.90 1.20 -3.11
C ALA A 27 3.95 0.53 -2.14
N GLY A 28 3.14 -0.38 -2.67
CA GLY A 28 2.18 -1.19 -1.96
C GLY A 28 2.37 -2.68 -2.26
N SER A 29 2.31 -3.50 -1.22
CA SER A 29 2.34 -4.96 -1.32
C SER A 29 1.32 -5.59 -0.38
N VAL A 30 0.92 -6.83 -0.65
CA VAL A 30 0.07 -7.64 0.25
C VAL A 30 0.83 -8.85 0.77
N HIS A 31 0.56 -9.22 2.02
CA HIS A 31 1.28 -10.28 2.73
C HIS A 31 0.33 -11.28 3.38
N THR A 32 0.60 -12.57 3.18
CA THR A 32 -0.11 -13.71 3.81
C THR A 32 0.84 -14.75 4.41
N GLY A 33 2.13 -14.40 4.55
CA GLY A 33 3.24 -15.31 4.79
C GLY A 33 4.22 -15.26 3.61
N ASP A 34 3.67 -15.22 2.39
CA ASP A 34 4.35 -14.77 1.18
C ASP A 34 4.04 -13.30 0.90
N SER A 35 4.93 -12.63 0.16
CA SER A 35 4.81 -11.22 -0.20
C SER A 35 4.51 -11.06 -1.69
N TYR A 36 3.49 -10.26 -2.01
CA TYR A 36 3.09 -9.98 -3.39
C TYR A 36 3.09 -8.48 -3.63
N PHE A 37 3.87 -8.04 -4.61
CA PHE A 37 3.90 -6.65 -5.05
C PHE A 37 2.61 -6.29 -5.79
N ILE A 38 2.02 -5.13 -5.47
CA ILE A 38 0.80 -4.64 -6.10
C ILE A 38 1.12 -3.50 -7.06
N SER A 39 1.78 -2.46 -6.57
CA SER A 39 2.10 -1.28 -7.36
C SER A 39 3.18 -0.43 -6.71
N ALA A 40 3.84 0.38 -7.53
CA ALA A 40 4.67 1.50 -7.09
C ALA A 40 4.45 2.67 -8.04
N ILE A 41 4.48 3.89 -7.50
CA ILE A 41 4.36 5.12 -8.28
C ILE A 41 5.40 6.13 -7.84
N GLU A 42 5.99 6.81 -8.82
CA GLU A 42 6.72 8.05 -8.59
C GLU A 42 5.70 9.13 -8.22
N THR A 43 5.82 9.72 -7.04
CA THR A 43 4.86 10.72 -6.55
C THR A 43 5.18 12.12 -7.10
N GLY A 44 6.32 12.27 -7.78
CA GLY A 44 6.79 13.52 -8.37
C GLY A 44 6.93 14.61 -7.31
N ASN A 45 6.25 15.75 -7.52
CA ASN A 45 6.25 16.84 -6.55
C ASN A 45 5.31 16.62 -5.34
N ASN A 46 4.51 15.56 -5.34
CA ASN A 46 3.67 15.22 -4.18
C ASN A 46 4.57 14.59 -3.11
N LYS A 47 4.92 15.39 -2.10
CA LYS A 47 5.82 15.04 -1.00
C LYS A 47 5.21 13.99 -0.05
N GLU A 48 5.01 12.74 -0.49
CA GLU A 48 4.53 11.61 0.32
C GLU A 48 3.67 12.02 1.52
N THR A 49 2.66 12.86 1.28
CA THR A 49 1.92 13.46 2.38
C THR A 49 1.08 12.36 3.02
N ALA A 50 0.73 12.50 4.29
CA ALA A 50 -0.10 11.50 4.96
C ALA A 50 -1.39 11.18 4.16
N ASP A 51 -2.02 12.21 3.58
CA ASP A 51 -3.23 12.06 2.76
C ASP A 51 -2.97 11.37 1.42
N TYR A 52 -1.82 11.64 0.80
CA TYR A 52 -1.43 10.98 -0.45
C TYR A 52 -1.13 9.50 -0.19
N CYS A 53 -0.38 9.19 0.86
CA CYS A 53 -0.09 7.83 1.29
C CYS A 53 -1.38 7.06 1.65
N ALA A 54 -2.32 7.69 2.35
CA ALA A 54 -3.61 7.08 2.66
C ALA A 54 -4.44 6.81 1.40
N THR A 55 -4.46 7.75 0.46
CA THR A 55 -5.14 7.57 -0.84
C THR A 55 -4.53 6.41 -1.64
N PHE A 56 -3.21 6.39 -1.79
CA PHE A 56 -2.50 5.29 -2.45
C PHE A 56 -2.77 3.94 -1.78
N THR A 57 -2.82 3.92 -0.45
CA THR A 57 -3.08 2.69 0.32
C THR A 57 -4.51 2.19 0.10
N ARG A 58 -5.50 3.08 0.12
CA ARG A 58 -6.89 2.74 -0.23
C ARG A 58 -6.99 2.17 -1.65
N ASP A 59 -6.30 2.77 -2.61
CA ASP A 59 -6.30 2.28 -4.00
C ASP A 59 -5.60 0.91 -4.10
N THR A 60 -4.52 0.70 -3.36
CA THR A 60 -3.85 -0.60 -3.21
C THR A 60 -4.80 -1.66 -2.63
N MET A 61 -5.55 -1.31 -1.58
CA MET A 61 -6.55 -2.19 -0.96
C MET A 61 -7.65 -2.56 -1.94
N LYS A 62 -8.13 -1.59 -2.72
CA LYS A 62 -9.15 -1.80 -3.76
C LYS A 62 -8.65 -2.74 -4.84
N ILE A 63 -7.44 -2.52 -5.37
CA ILE A 63 -6.81 -3.42 -6.34
C ILE A 63 -6.70 -4.82 -5.75
N ALA A 64 -6.28 -4.93 -4.49
CA ALA A 64 -6.11 -6.22 -3.83
C ALA A 64 -7.42 -7.00 -3.74
N ALA A 65 -8.49 -6.35 -3.28
CA ALA A 65 -9.81 -6.95 -3.15
C ALA A 65 -10.43 -7.30 -4.53
N GLU A 66 -10.42 -6.38 -5.49
CA GLU A 66 -11.09 -6.56 -6.78
C GLU A 66 -10.32 -7.52 -7.71
N SER A 67 -9.00 -7.44 -7.71
CA SER A 67 -8.16 -8.23 -8.62
C SER A 67 -7.89 -9.63 -8.08
N PHE A 68 -7.69 -9.75 -6.76
CA PHE A 68 -7.23 -10.99 -6.13
C PHE A 68 -8.23 -11.62 -5.16
N GLY A 69 -9.38 -11.00 -4.89
CA GLY A 69 -10.44 -11.59 -4.05
C GLY A 69 -10.11 -11.66 -2.56
N CYS A 70 -9.08 -10.94 -2.12
CA CYS A 70 -8.60 -11.02 -0.75
C CYS A 70 -9.28 -10.00 0.17
N ASN A 71 -9.26 -10.27 1.47
CA ASN A 71 -9.78 -9.37 2.50
C ASN A 71 -8.63 -8.67 3.22
N VAL A 72 -8.51 -7.34 3.07
CA VAL A 72 -7.47 -6.57 3.76
C VAL A 72 -7.91 -6.31 5.20
N THR A 73 -7.14 -6.79 6.18
CA THR A 73 -7.46 -6.65 7.61
C THR A 73 -6.48 -5.78 8.37
N VAL A 74 -5.27 -5.60 7.85
CA VAL A 74 -4.19 -4.83 8.49
C VAL A 74 -3.49 -3.98 7.44
N VAL A 75 -3.10 -2.77 7.82
CA VAL A 75 -2.26 -1.87 7.04
C VAL A 75 -1.03 -1.52 7.87
N VAL A 76 0.14 -1.58 7.25
CA VAL A 76 1.41 -1.16 7.83
C VAL A 76 2.00 -0.05 6.96
N THR A 77 2.34 1.07 7.57
CA THR A 77 3.07 2.17 6.93
C THR A 77 4.09 2.77 7.91
N GLY A 78 5.08 3.47 7.38
CA GLY A 78 6.00 4.28 8.19
C GLY A 78 5.35 5.59 8.66
N ASN A 79 5.86 6.19 9.74
CA ASN A 79 5.48 7.50 10.29
C ASN A 79 4.07 7.60 10.92
N GLU A 80 4.02 8.13 12.15
CA GLU A 80 2.80 8.33 12.96
C GLU A 80 1.68 9.08 12.20
N LYS A 81 2.03 10.12 11.43
CA LYS A 81 1.03 10.93 10.71
C LYS A 81 0.36 10.14 9.59
N LYS A 82 1.10 9.25 8.92
CA LYS A 82 0.55 8.38 7.87
C LYS A 82 -0.40 7.36 8.51
N MET A 83 -0.02 6.78 9.64
CA MET A 83 -0.89 5.87 10.42
C MET A 83 -2.20 6.56 10.86
N ASP A 84 -2.13 7.80 11.36
CA ASP A 84 -3.32 8.56 11.77
C ASP A 84 -4.27 8.86 10.61
N SER A 85 -3.74 9.16 9.41
CA SER A 85 -4.57 9.33 8.21
C SER A 85 -5.15 7.99 7.73
N MET A 86 -4.41 6.89 7.83
CA MET A 86 -4.88 5.56 7.44
C MET A 86 -5.90 4.96 8.41
N GLY A 87 -5.89 5.34 9.69
CA GLY A 87 -6.93 4.94 10.65
C GLY A 87 -8.34 5.46 10.31
N LYS A 88 -8.47 6.30 9.26
CA LYS A 88 -9.72 6.94 8.83
C LYS A 88 -10.26 6.41 7.51
N ILE A 89 -9.53 5.51 6.83
CA ILE A 89 -9.93 4.88 5.56
C ILE A 89 -10.39 3.45 5.79
#